data_AF-E9PNA6-F1
#
_entry.id   AF-E9PNA6-F1
#
_cell.length_a   1.000
_cell.length_b   1.000
_cell.length_c   1.000
_cell.angle_alpha   90.00
_cell.angle_beta   90.00
_cell.angle_gamma   90.00
#
_symmetry.space_group_name_H-M   'P 1'
#
loop_
_entity.id
_entity.type
_entity.pdbx_description
1 polymer ?
#
loop_
_entity_poly.entity_id
_entity_poly.type
_entity_poly.pdbx_seq_one_letter_code
_entity_poly.pdbx_strand_id
1 'polypeptide(L)'
;MGSMFRSEEVALVQLFLPTAAAYTCLNASVSAFQRRFVVDVRRCEELEKTFTFLQEEVRRAGLVLPPPKGRLPAPPPRDLLRIQEETERLAQELRDVRGNQQALRAQLHQLQLHAAVLRQGHEPQLAAAHTDGASERTPLLQAPGGPHQDLRVNFVAGAVEPHKAPALERLLWRACRGFLIASFRELEQPLEHPVTGEPATWMTFLISYWGEQIGQKIRKITDCFHCHVFPFLQQEEARLGALQQLQQQSQELQEVLGETERFLSQVLGRVLQLLPPGQVQVHKMKAVYLALNQCSVST
;
A
#
# COMPACT_ATOMS: atom_id res chain seq x y z
N MET A 1 -34.36 -8.61 -51.21
CA MET A 1 -33.92 -9.98 -50.86
C MET A 1 -32.77 -10.32 -51.78
N GLY A 2 -31.54 -10.09 -51.32
CA GLY A 2 -30.31 -10.22 -52.13
C GLY A 2 -29.97 -11.67 -52.48
N SER A 3 -29.26 -11.86 -53.59
CA SER A 3 -28.78 -13.17 -54.03
C SER A 3 -27.62 -13.61 -53.13
N MET A 4 -27.75 -14.74 -52.42
CA MET A 4 -26.71 -15.28 -51.53
C MET A 4 -25.39 -15.62 -52.24
N PHE A 5 -25.38 -15.70 -53.57
CA PHE A 5 -24.23 -16.15 -54.38
C PHE A 5 -23.49 -15.01 -55.10
N ARG A 6 -23.89 -13.75 -54.93
CA ARG A 6 -23.23 -12.59 -55.55
C ARG A 6 -23.05 -11.48 -54.53
N SER A 7 -22.01 -10.67 -54.73
CA SER A 7 -21.79 -9.46 -53.95
C SER A 7 -22.94 -8.48 -54.14
N GLU A 8 -23.27 -7.74 -53.08
CA GLU A 8 -24.23 -6.63 -53.13
C GLU A 8 -23.71 -5.49 -54.01
N GLU A 9 -24.62 -4.78 -54.67
CA GLU A 9 -24.28 -3.61 -55.47
C GLU A 9 -23.79 -2.47 -54.57
N VAL A 10 -22.67 -1.87 -54.94
CA VAL A 10 -22.07 -0.73 -54.21
C VAL A 10 -22.24 0.55 -55.02
N ALA A 11 -22.61 1.64 -54.34
CA ALA A 11 -22.73 2.96 -54.93
C ALA A 11 -21.76 3.94 -54.25
N LEU A 12 -21.08 4.77 -55.04
CA LEU A 12 -20.30 5.89 -54.53
C LEU A 12 -21.24 7.06 -54.24
N VAL A 13 -21.32 7.46 -52.96
CA VAL A 13 -22.15 8.58 -52.52
C VAL A 13 -21.27 9.67 -51.93
N GLN A 14 -21.49 10.91 -52.37
CA GLN A 14 -20.87 12.09 -51.78
C GLN A 14 -21.78 12.67 -50.71
N LEU A 15 -21.29 12.74 -49.47
CA LEU A 15 -22.02 13.30 -48.33
C LEU A 15 -21.61 14.75 -48.10
N PHE A 16 -22.58 15.66 -48.12
CA PHE A 16 -22.40 17.06 -47.73
C PHE A 16 -22.96 17.26 -46.33
N LEU A 17 -22.07 17.42 -45.35
CA LEU A 17 -22.44 17.61 -43.95
C LEU A 17 -22.37 19.10 -43.61
N PRO A 18 -23.47 19.74 -43.18
CA PRO A 18 -23.42 21.12 -42.72
C PRO A 18 -22.54 21.21 -41.47
N THR A 19 -21.74 22.27 -41.37
CA THR A 19 -20.79 22.52 -40.27
C THR A 19 -21.43 22.60 -38.89
N ALA A 20 -22.75 22.80 -38.81
CA ALA A 20 -23.51 22.76 -37.57
C ALA A 20 -23.98 21.34 -37.17
N ALA A 21 -24.07 20.40 -38.12
CA ALA A 21 -24.52 19.02 -37.91
C ALA A 21 -23.36 18.02 -37.86
N ALA A 22 -22.28 18.31 -38.59
CA ALA A 22 -21.00 17.68 -38.41
C ALA A 22 -20.20 18.50 -37.39
N TYR A 23 -19.83 17.90 -36.26
CA TYR A 23 -18.72 18.41 -35.46
C TYR A 23 -17.59 18.78 -36.43
N THR A 24 -17.22 20.06 -36.45
CA THR A 24 -16.63 20.78 -37.59
C THR A 24 -15.48 20.06 -38.32
N CYS A 25 -15.78 19.38 -39.44
CA CYS A 25 -14.82 18.57 -40.21
C CYS A 25 -13.85 19.41 -41.03
N LEU A 26 -12.55 19.14 -40.93
CA LEU A 26 -11.50 19.54 -41.87
C LEU A 26 -10.42 18.45 -41.84
N ASN A 27 -9.84 17.99 -42.96
CA ASN A 27 -8.40 17.72 -43.24
C ASN A 27 -8.20 17.02 -44.61
N ALA A 28 -8.23 17.76 -45.72
CA ALA A 28 -7.66 17.26 -46.96
C ALA A 28 -6.18 17.70 -47.03
N SER A 29 -5.24 16.75 -47.08
CA SER A 29 -3.77 16.93 -47.24
C SER A 29 -2.87 17.16 -46.00
N VAL A 30 -3.29 16.79 -44.78
CA VAL A 30 -2.49 17.04 -43.56
C VAL A 30 -2.04 15.75 -42.84
N SER A 31 -0.79 15.74 -42.36
CA SER A 31 -0.20 14.65 -41.56
C SER A 31 -1.09 14.29 -40.38
N ALA A 32 -1.09 13.03 -39.94
CA ALA A 32 -1.94 12.52 -38.86
C ALA A 32 -1.90 13.39 -37.58
N PHE A 33 -0.81 14.11 -37.34
CA PHE A 33 -0.62 15.01 -36.18
C PHE A 33 -1.18 16.43 -36.35
N GLN A 34 -1.38 16.87 -37.59
CA GLN A 34 -1.88 18.21 -37.92
C GLN A 34 -3.39 18.19 -38.18
N ARG A 35 -4.03 17.03 -37.94
CA ARG A 35 -5.45 16.85 -38.13
C ARG A 35 -6.26 17.57 -37.04
N ARG A 36 -7.33 18.25 -37.43
CA ARG A 36 -8.22 19.03 -36.56
C ARG A 36 -8.64 18.35 -35.25
N PHE A 37 -9.06 17.08 -35.26
CA PHE A 37 -9.54 16.37 -34.06
C PHE A 37 -8.48 15.55 -33.33
N VAL A 38 -7.18 15.78 -33.59
CA VAL A 38 -6.10 15.01 -32.92
C VAL A 38 -6.14 15.19 -31.41
N VAL A 39 -6.44 16.40 -30.95
CA VAL A 39 -6.56 16.70 -29.51
C VAL A 39 -7.71 15.91 -28.89
N ASP A 40 -8.86 15.84 -29.57
CA ASP A 40 -10.03 15.11 -29.06
C ASP A 40 -9.83 13.59 -29.08
N VAL A 41 -9.11 13.06 -30.08
CA VAL A 41 -8.70 11.64 -30.11
C VAL A 41 -7.75 11.34 -28.95
N ARG A 42 -6.74 12.19 -28.71
CA ARG A 42 -5.81 12.03 -27.58
C ARG A 42 -6.54 12.09 -26.23
N ARG A 43 -7.51 13.00 -26.08
CA ARG A 43 -8.35 13.07 -24.89
C ARG A 43 -9.13 11.76 -24.66
N CYS A 44 -9.70 11.18 -25.71
CA CYS A 44 -10.36 9.88 -25.60
C CYS A 44 -9.37 8.76 -25.21
N GLU A 45 -8.15 8.76 -25.75
CA GLU A 45 -7.10 7.80 -25.39
C GLU A 45 -6.62 7.94 -23.93
N GLU A 46 -6.48 9.17 -23.42
CA GLU A 46 -6.17 9.43 -22.02
C GLU A 46 -7.29 8.95 -21.09
N LEU A 47 -8.55 9.14 -21.51
CA LEU A 47 -9.71 8.64 -20.78
C LEU A 47 -9.77 7.10 -20.80
N GLU A 48 -9.46 6.45 -21.92
CA GLU A 48 -9.33 4.98 -22.03
C GLU A 48 -8.23 4.43 -21.10
N LYS A 49 -7.08 5.12 -20.99
CA LYS A 49 -6.03 4.75 -20.02
C LYS A 49 -6.55 4.84 -18.58
N THR A 50 -7.31 5.89 -18.26
CA THR A 50 -7.90 6.07 -16.94
C THR A 50 -8.94 4.99 -16.64
N PHE A 51 -9.76 4.60 -17.63
CA PHE A 51 -10.68 3.46 -17.49
C PHE A 51 -9.96 2.14 -17.25
N THR A 52 -8.81 1.92 -17.88
CA THR A 52 -8.00 0.72 -17.66
C THR A 52 -7.51 0.66 -16.21
N PHE A 53 -7.01 1.77 -15.67
CA PHE A 53 -6.63 1.88 -14.25
C PHE A 53 -7.82 1.57 -13.32
N LEU A 54 -8.99 2.18 -13.56
CA LEU A 54 -10.18 1.94 -12.74
C LEU A 54 -10.65 0.49 -12.82
N GLN A 55 -10.58 -0.14 -13.99
CA GLN A 55 -10.91 -1.54 -14.19
C GLN A 55 -9.95 -2.48 -13.45
N GLU A 56 -8.65 -2.15 -13.42
CA GLU A 56 -7.68 -2.89 -12.61
C GLU A 56 -7.98 -2.78 -11.11
N GLU A 57 -8.37 -1.60 -10.62
CA GLU A 57 -8.76 -1.40 -9.22
C GLU A 57 -10.02 -2.18 -8.84
N VAL A 58 -11.02 -2.22 -9.72
CA VAL A 58 -12.22 -3.07 -9.56
C VAL A 58 -11.83 -4.55 -9.51
N ARG A 59 -10.95 -5.00 -10.40
CA ARG A 59 -10.45 -6.38 -10.43
C ARG A 59 -9.66 -6.73 -9.16
N ARG A 60 -8.82 -5.82 -8.66
CA ARG A 60 -8.08 -5.97 -7.39
C ARG A 60 -9.03 -6.11 -6.20
N ALA A 61 -10.20 -5.48 -6.25
CA ALA A 61 -11.23 -5.64 -5.24
C ALA A 61 -12.07 -6.94 -5.39
N GLY A 62 -11.75 -7.81 -6.36
CA GLY A 62 -12.49 -9.04 -6.64
C GLY A 62 -13.88 -8.82 -7.27
N LEU A 63 -14.15 -7.60 -7.73
CA LEU A 63 -15.43 -7.22 -8.34
C LEU A 63 -15.37 -7.43 -9.86
N VAL A 64 -16.52 -7.71 -10.47
CA VAL A 64 -16.67 -7.91 -11.92
C VAL A 64 -17.48 -6.77 -12.50
N LEU A 65 -16.99 -6.20 -13.61
CA LEU A 65 -17.73 -5.17 -14.33
C LEU A 65 -19.00 -5.75 -14.96
N PRO A 66 -20.18 -5.16 -14.71
CA PRO A 66 -21.40 -5.60 -15.38
C PRO A 66 -21.34 -5.27 -16.88
N PRO A 67 -21.99 -6.07 -17.74
CA PRO A 67 -22.06 -5.75 -19.16
C PRO A 67 -22.83 -4.44 -19.38
N PRO A 68 -22.44 -3.62 -20.37
CA PRO A 68 -23.16 -2.41 -20.70
C PRO A 68 -24.59 -2.76 -21.15
N LYS A 69 -25.59 -2.11 -20.54
CA LYS A 69 -27.00 -2.34 -20.84
C LYS A 69 -27.53 -1.29 -21.82
N GLY A 70 -28.28 -1.75 -22.82
CA GLY A 70 -28.99 -0.90 -23.77
C GLY A 70 -28.14 -0.36 -24.93
N ARG A 71 -28.79 0.39 -25.82
CA ARG A 71 -28.11 1.08 -26.92
C ARG A 71 -27.51 2.39 -26.38
N LEU A 72 -26.18 2.43 -26.27
CA LEU A 72 -25.46 3.62 -25.84
C LEU A 72 -25.01 4.44 -27.06
N PRO A 73 -25.62 5.60 -27.36
CA PRO A 73 -25.18 6.46 -28.46
C PRO A 73 -23.81 7.10 -28.15
N ALA A 74 -23.14 7.63 -29.18
CA ALA A 74 -21.99 8.49 -28.96
C ALA A 74 -22.46 9.75 -28.20
N PRO A 75 -21.83 10.10 -27.06
CA PRO A 75 -22.23 11.25 -26.25
C PRO A 75 -21.98 12.55 -27.03
N PRO A 76 -22.68 13.66 -26.79
CA PRO A 76 -22.21 14.95 -27.30
C PRO A 76 -20.92 15.39 -26.59
N PRO A 77 -20.09 16.27 -27.18
CA PRO A 77 -18.81 16.73 -26.59
C PRO A 77 -18.95 17.31 -25.19
N ARG A 78 -20.08 17.94 -24.87
CA ARG A 78 -20.36 18.46 -23.52
C ARG A 78 -20.47 17.35 -22.48
N ASP A 79 -21.13 16.25 -22.84
CA ASP A 79 -21.28 15.09 -21.95
C ASP A 79 -19.98 14.29 -21.89
N LEU A 80 -19.18 14.27 -22.97
CA LEU A 80 -17.83 13.70 -22.94
C LEU A 80 -16.93 14.39 -21.91
N LEU A 81 -16.99 15.72 -21.82
CA LEU A 81 -16.24 16.49 -20.80
C LEU A 81 -16.70 16.14 -19.39
N ARG A 82 -18.02 16.00 -19.17
CA ARG A 82 -18.56 15.57 -17.86
C ARG A 82 -18.08 14.18 -17.48
N ILE A 83 -18.13 13.22 -18.41
CA ILE A 83 -17.63 11.86 -18.20
C ILE A 83 -16.14 11.90 -17.86
N GLN A 84 -15.36 12.74 -18.55
CA GLN A 84 -13.94 12.92 -18.27
C GLN A 84 -13.71 13.43 -16.84
N GLU A 85 -14.33 14.55 -16.46
CA GLU A 85 -14.21 15.15 -15.13
C GLU A 85 -14.62 14.17 -14.02
N GLU A 86 -15.74 13.47 -14.19
CA GLU A 86 -16.21 12.46 -13.23
C GLU A 86 -15.24 11.27 -13.12
N THR A 87 -14.69 10.81 -14.25
CA THR A 87 -13.74 9.68 -14.27
C THR A 87 -12.41 10.06 -13.62
N GLU A 88 -11.87 11.24 -13.93
CA GLU A 88 -10.63 11.76 -13.33
C GLU A 88 -10.79 11.98 -11.83
N ARG A 89 -11.93 12.53 -11.41
CA ARG A 89 -12.27 12.69 -10.00
C ARG A 89 -12.31 11.36 -9.27
N LEU A 90 -13.01 10.35 -9.81
CA LEU A 90 -13.06 9.02 -9.20
C LEU A 90 -11.69 8.33 -9.17
N ALA A 91 -10.88 8.52 -10.21
CA ALA A 91 -9.52 7.99 -10.24
C ALA A 91 -8.63 8.64 -9.17
N GLN A 92 -8.77 9.94 -8.94
CA GLN A 92 -8.06 10.64 -7.87
C GLN A 92 -8.56 10.19 -6.48
N GLU A 93 -9.87 10.16 -6.26
CA GLU A 93 -10.48 9.67 -5.01
C GLU A 93 -9.97 8.25 -4.68
N LEU A 94 -9.90 7.34 -5.66
CA LEU A 94 -9.36 5.99 -5.44
C LEU A 94 -7.87 5.99 -5.08
N ARG A 95 -7.04 6.78 -5.77
CA ARG A 95 -5.59 6.85 -5.45
C ARG A 95 -5.36 7.35 -4.04
N ASP A 96 -6.09 8.39 -3.64
CA ASP A 96 -5.96 9.00 -2.33
C ASP A 96 -6.40 8.02 -1.23
N VAL A 97 -7.56 7.38 -1.40
CA VAL A 97 -8.07 6.39 -0.43
C VAL A 97 -7.15 5.18 -0.32
N ARG A 98 -6.60 4.68 -1.43
CA ARG A 98 -5.64 3.58 -1.43
C ARG A 98 -4.35 3.94 -0.72
N GLY A 99 -3.81 5.13 -0.99
CA GLY A 99 -2.62 5.64 -0.31
C GLY A 99 -2.84 5.78 1.19
N ASN A 100 -3.98 6.35 1.59
CA ASN A 100 -4.36 6.49 2.99
C ASN A 100 -4.55 5.13 3.67
N GLN A 101 -5.23 4.17 3.01
CA GLN A 101 -5.39 2.81 3.52
C GLN A 101 -4.04 2.12 3.75
N GLN A 102 -3.10 2.25 2.80
CA GLN A 102 -1.76 1.68 2.93
C GLN A 102 -0.97 2.32 4.09
N ALA A 103 -1.03 3.64 4.22
CA ALA A 103 -0.38 4.36 5.32
C ALA A 103 -0.96 3.96 6.69
N LEU A 104 -2.29 3.86 6.80
CA LEU A 104 -2.97 3.42 8.02
C LEU A 104 -2.61 1.98 8.38
N ARG A 105 -2.56 1.06 7.40
CA ARG A 105 -2.12 -0.33 7.63
C ARG A 105 -0.67 -0.41 8.08
N ALA A 106 0.22 0.38 7.48
CA ALA A 106 1.62 0.45 7.91
C ALA A 106 1.76 0.97 9.34
N GLN A 107 0.99 2.00 9.71
CA GLN A 107 0.99 2.54 11.07
C GLN A 107 0.42 1.55 12.09
N LEU A 108 -0.69 0.87 11.76
CA LEU A 108 -1.29 -0.17 12.60
C LEU A 108 -0.30 -1.31 12.84
N HIS A 109 0.38 -1.76 11.78
CA HIS A 109 1.40 -2.79 11.87
C HIS A 109 2.56 -2.39 12.81
N GLN A 110 3.06 -1.14 12.71
CA GLN A 110 4.09 -0.62 13.61
C GLN A 110 3.64 -0.60 15.08
N LEU A 111 2.39 -0.18 15.35
CA LEU A 111 1.85 -0.15 16.71
C LEU A 111 1.65 -1.54 17.30
N GLN A 112 1.21 -2.51 16.49
CA GLN A 112 1.06 -3.90 16.91
C GLN A 112 2.42 -4.53 17.25
N LEU A 113 3.45 -4.27 16.43
CA LEU A 113 4.82 -4.69 16.73
C LEU A 113 5.34 -4.05 18.02
N HIS A 114 5.12 -2.75 18.20
CA HIS A 114 5.54 -2.05 19.43
C HIS A 114 4.86 -2.65 20.67
N ALA A 115 3.55 -2.88 20.60
CA ALA A 115 2.80 -3.51 21.69
C ALA A 115 3.31 -4.93 21.98
N ALA A 116 3.64 -5.72 20.96
CA ALA A 116 4.21 -7.06 21.13
C ALA A 116 5.56 -7.03 21.85
N VAL A 117 6.44 -6.10 21.46
CA VAL A 117 7.76 -5.91 22.08
C VAL A 117 7.63 -5.50 23.56
N LEU A 118 6.70 -4.60 23.89
CA LEU A 118 6.46 -4.19 25.27
C LEU A 118 5.86 -5.32 26.13
N ARG A 119 5.04 -6.21 25.56
CA ARG A 119 4.53 -7.39 26.27
C ARG A 119 5.63 -8.39 26.62
N GLN A 120 6.65 -8.56 25.77
CA GLN A 120 7.78 -9.46 26.06
C GLN A 120 8.56 -9.00 27.31
N GLY A 121 8.62 -7.70 27.58
CA GLY A 121 9.23 -7.14 28.79
C GLY A 121 8.50 -7.49 30.10
N HIS A 122 7.35 -8.14 30.04
CA HIS A 122 6.56 -8.55 31.21
C HIS A 122 6.95 -9.95 31.72
N GLU A 123 7.65 -10.79 30.95
CA GLU A 123 8.09 -12.07 31.51
C GLU A 123 9.28 -11.89 32.46
N PRO A 124 9.15 -12.34 33.71
CA PRO A 124 10.20 -12.17 34.69
C PRO A 124 11.40 -13.01 34.26
N GLN A 125 12.51 -12.35 33.92
CA GLN A 125 13.84 -12.93 34.01
C GLN A 125 14.23 -13.12 35.51
N LEU A 126 13.39 -13.82 36.28
CA LEU A 126 13.67 -14.27 37.65
C LEU A 126 13.95 -15.78 37.74
N ALA A 127 14.17 -16.46 36.61
CA ALA A 127 14.61 -17.86 36.61
C ALA A 127 16.14 -17.98 36.44
N ALA A 128 16.91 -17.20 37.18
CA ALA A 128 18.30 -17.49 37.48
C ALA A 128 18.52 -17.34 39.00
N ALA A 129 18.38 -18.50 39.68
CA ALA A 129 18.82 -18.79 41.04
C ALA A 129 18.12 -18.08 42.22
N HIS A 130 16.90 -18.51 42.54
CA HIS A 130 16.58 -18.80 43.94
C HIS A 130 16.97 -20.25 44.22
N THR A 131 18.26 -20.49 44.45
CA THR A 131 18.70 -21.68 45.18
C THR A 131 18.64 -21.34 46.67
N ASP A 132 17.46 -21.46 47.26
CA ASP A 132 17.33 -21.70 48.70
C ASP A 132 17.80 -23.13 48.95
N GLY A 133 19.09 -23.25 49.22
CA GLY A 133 19.77 -24.47 49.59
C GLY A 133 20.94 -24.11 50.47
N ALA A 134 20.68 -24.06 51.77
CA ALA A 134 21.68 -23.87 52.81
C ALA A 134 22.87 -24.82 52.61
N SER A 135 24.07 -24.27 52.41
CA SER A 135 25.32 -24.89 52.88
C SER A 135 26.45 -23.88 52.83
N GLU A 136 27.06 -23.67 53.99
CA GLU A 136 28.33 -23.01 54.22
C GLU A 136 29.41 -23.53 53.24
N ARG A 137 30.21 -22.63 52.65
CA ARG A 137 31.69 -22.66 52.64
C ARG A 137 32.32 -21.64 51.67
N THR A 138 33.01 -20.66 52.26
CA THR A 138 34.23 -19.97 51.77
C THR A 138 34.16 -19.11 50.49
N PRO A 139 34.42 -17.77 50.58
CA PRO A 139 34.74 -16.95 49.43
C PRO A 139 36.25 -17.02 49.16
N LEU A 140 36.65 -17.61 48.03
CA LEU A 140 38.03 -17.55 47.55
C LEU A 140 38.02 -17.02 46.12
N LEU A 141 38.03 -15.70 46.01
CA LEU A 141 38.78 -14.89 45.04
C LEU A 141 38.41 -13.42 45.26
N GLN A 142 39.12 -12.80 46.20
CA GLN A 142 39.18 -11.35 46.34
C GLN A 142 40.33 -10.83 45.48
N ALA A 143 40.06 -9.92 44.54
CA ALA A 143 40.85 -8.73 44.22
C ALA A 143 40.37 -8.05 42.92
N PRO A 144 40.61 -6.75 42.70
CA PRO A 144 40.66 -5.63 43.64
C PRO A 144 39.71 -4.49 43.20
N GLY A 145 39.50 -3.50 44.07
CA GLY A 145 38.66 -2.33 43.82
C GLY A 145 39.05 -1.55 42.55
N GLY A 146 38.12 -1.48 41.60
CA GLY A 146 38.00 -0.40 40.64
C GLY A 146 36.75 0.42 40.98
N PRO A 147 36.66 1.69 40.57
CA PRO A 147 35.50 2.50 40.90
C PRO A 147 34.27 1.82 40.29
N HIS A 148 33.26 1.54 41.11
CA HIS A 148 31.92 1.24 40.63
C HIS A 148 31.37 2.49 39.91
N GLN A 149 31.90 2.79 38.73
CA GLN A 149 31.27 3.69 37.79
C GLN A 149 30.12 2.89 37.19
N ASP A 150 28.90 3.17 37.66
CA ASP A 150 27.67 3.09 36.89
C ASP A 150 27.65 2.00 35.80
N LEU A 151 27.57 0.72 36.17
CA LEU A 151 27.16 -0.34 35.23
C LEU A 151 25.67 -0.18 34.93
N ARG A 152 25.31 0.93 34.27
CA ARG A 152 23.96 1.16 33.75
C ARG A 152 23.72 0.20 32.62
N VAL A 153 22.84 -0.77 32.87
CA VAL A 153 22.37 -1.72 31.85
C VAL A 153 21.43 -0.95 30.94
N ASN A 154 21.74 -0.98 29.65
CA ASN A 154 20.88 -0.40 28.62
C ASN A 154 20.14 -1.52 27.90
N PHE A 155 18.96 -1.19 27.38
CA PHE A 155 18.09 -2.14 26.68
C PHE A 155 17.77 -1.64 25.29
N VAL A 156 17.79 -2.54 24.32
CA VAL A 156 17.27 -2.35 22.96
C VAL A 156 16.26 -3.44 22.71
N ALA A 157 15.04 -3.04 22.36
CA ALA A 157 13.95 -3.96 22.08
C ALA A 157 13.44 -3.72 20.65
N GLY A 158 13.07 -4.80 19.96
CA GLY A 158 12.63 -4.67 18.58
C GLY A 158 12.02 -5.94 18.02
N ALA A 159 11.65 -5.89 16.74
CA ALA A 159 11.10 -7.01 16.00
C ALA A 159 11.89 -7.26 14.71
N VAL A 160 12.00 -8.54 14.34
CA VAL A 160 12.71 -9.02 13.16
C VAL A 160 11.94 -10.18 12.51
N GLU A 161 12.10 -10.35 11.20
CA GLU A 161 11.59 -11.54 10.51
C GLU A 161 12.28 -12.82 11.03
N PRO A 162 11.55 -13.93 11.22
CA PRO A 162 12.10 -15.18 11.76
C PRO A 162 13.31 -15.72 10.99
N HIS A 163 13.30 -15.59 9.66
CA HIS A 163 14.40 -16.06 8.80
C HIS A 163 15.72 -15.30 9.03
N LYS A 164 15.65 -14.04 9.50
CA LYS A 164 16.80 -13.18 9.78
C LYS A 164 17.32 -13.32 11.21
N ALA A 165 16.48 -13.76 12.15
CA ALA A 165 16.82 -13.91 13.57
C ALA A 165 18.11 -14.71 13.84
N PRO A 166 18.35 -15.92 13.28
CA PRO A 166 19.56 -16.69 13.60
C PRO A 166 20.84 -16.08 13.01
N ALA A 167 20.74 -15.27 11.96
CA ALA A 167 21.88 -14.53 11.42
C ALA A 167 22.20 -13.30 12.27
N LEU A 168 21.16 -12.59 12.73
CA LEU A 168 21.27 -11.44 13.63
C LEU A 168 21.93 -11.82 14.96
N GLU A 169 21.45 -12.89 15.60
CA GLU A 169 21.98 -13.38 16.89
C GLU A 169 23.48 -13.73 16.79
N ARG A 170 23.87 -14.46 15.74
CA ARG A 170 25.28 -14.83 15.50
C ARG A 170 26.16 -13.61 15.30
N LEU A 171 25.69 -12.59 14.59
CA LEU A 171 26.46 -11.37 14.36
C LEU A 171 26.61 -10.54 15.63
N LEU A 172 25.53 -10.38 16.40
CA LEU A 172 25.53 -9.71 17.70
C LEU A 172 26.54 -10.39 18.64
N TRP A 173 26.49 -11.72 18.76
CA TRP A 173 27.40 -12.48 19.61
C TRP A 173 28.88 -12.29 19.20
N ARG A 174 29.17 -12.34 17.89
CA ARG A 174 30.53 -12.15 17.35
C ARG A 174 31.06 -10.72 17.56
N ALA A 175 30.22 -9.71 17.36
CA ALA A 175 30.62 -8.30 17.43
C ALA A 175 30.77 -7.80 18.87
N CYS A 176 29.97 -8.33 19.79
CA CYS A 176 29.84 -7.84 21.16
C CYS A 176 30.48 -8.76 22.22
N ARG A 177 31.01 -9.94 21.85
CA ARG A 177 31.90 -10.80 22.67
C ARG A 177 31.47 -10.97 24.15
N GLY A 178 30.18 -11.21 24.40
CA GLY A 178 29.65 -11.45 25.74
C GLY A 178 29.18 -10.22 26.52
N PHE A 179 29.30 -9.00 25.96
CA PHE A 179 28.73 -7.77 26.54
C PHE A 179 27.24 -7.56 26.21
N LEU A 180 26.51 -8.62 25.89
CA LEU A 180 25.06 -8.57 25.67
C LEU A 180 24.38 -9.85 26.13
N ILE A 181 23.11 -9.72 26.52
CA ILE A 181 22.18 -10.83 26.66
C ILE A 181 21.00 -10.54 25.73
N ALA A 182 20.80 -11.40 24.73
CA ALA A 182 19.68 -11.30 23.80
C ALA A 182 18.64 -12.38 24.12
N SER A 183 17.37 -12.00 24.17
CA SER A 183 16.23 -12.90 24.31
C SER A 183 15.33 -12.73 23.10
N PHE A 184 15.25 -13.77 22.27
CA PHE A 184 14.38 -13.81 21.10
C PHE A 184 13.11 -14.60 21.45
N ARG A 185 11.94 -14.10 21.04
CA ARG A 185 10.65 -14.76 21.21
C ARG A 185 9.86 -14.67 19.92
N GLU A 186 9.32 -15.79 19.48
CA GLU A 186 8.41 -15.82 18.34
C GLU A 186 7.03 -15.29 18.76
N LEU A 187 6.42 -14.48 17.91
CA LEU A 187 5.09 -13.95 18.16
C LEU A 187 4.03 -15.00 17.80
N GLU A 188 3.21 -15.39 18.78
CA GLU A 188 2.18 -16.43 18.59
C GLU A 188 1.11 -16.05 17.55
N GLN A 189 0.85 -14.75 17.39
CA GLN A 189 -0.14 -14.24 16.44
C GLN A 189 0.58 -13.66 15.21
N PRO A 190 0.37 -14.21 14.00
CA PRO A 190 0.92 -13.63 12.79
C PRO A 190 0.28 -12.26 12.54
N LEU A 191 1.11 -11.29 12.19
CA LEU A 191 0.67 -9.92 11.88
C LEU A 191 0.51 -9.79 10.38
N GLU A 192 -0.55 -9.11 9.94
CA GLU A 192 -0.73 -8.82 8.53
C GLU A 192 0.38 -7.89 8.04
N HIS A 193 1.06 -8.29 6.97
CA HIS A 193 2.07 -7.46 6.36
C HIS A 193 1.40 -6.28 5.63
N PRO A 194 1.86 -5.02 5.84
CA PRO A 194 1.13 -3.83 5.42
C PRO A 194 0.98 -3.67 3.90
N VAL A 195 1.83 -4.35 3.11
CA VAL A 195 1.85 -4.24 1.65
C VAL A 195 1.22 -5.47 0.96
N THR A 196 1.42 -6.67 1.51
CA THR A 196 0.98 -7.92 0.88
C THR A 196 -0.35 -8.42 1.43
N GLY A 197 -0.74 -8.00 2.65
CA GLY A 197 -1.94 -8.50 3.32
C GLY A 197 -1.83 -9.98 3.72
N GLU A 198 -0.65 -10.57 3.61
CA GLU A 198 -0.39 -11.95 4.01
C GLU A 198 -0.05 -12.00 5.51
N PRO A 199 -0.46 -13.07 6.22
CA PRO A 199 -0.07 -13.28 7.60
C PRO A 199 1.43 -13.55 7.66
N ALA A 200 2.19 -12.61 8.24
CA ALA A 200 3.62 -12.74 8.46
C ALA A 200 3.88 -13.02 9.94
N THR A 201 4.65 -14.08 10.22
CA THR A 201 5.18 -14.35 11.56
C THR A 201 6.33 -13.41 11.86
N TRP A 202 6.39 -12.88 13.07
CA TRP A 202 7.45 -11.98 13.54
C TRP A 202 8.12 -12.53 14.78
N MET A 203 9.39 -12.18 14.98
CA MET A 203 10.13 -12.50 16.18
C MET A 203 10.49 -11.20 16.91
N THR A 204 10.06 -11.07 18.15
CA THR A 204 10.46 -9.96 19.02
C THR A 204 11.76 -10.31 19.73
N PHE A 205 12.61 -9.31 19.96
CA PHE A 205 13.86 -9.47 20.68
C PHE A 205 14.04 -8.39 21.73
N LEU A 206 14.65 -8.77 22.85
CA LEU A 206 15.11 -7.88 23.90
C LEU A 206 16.60 -8.11 24.11
N ILE A 207 17.40 -7.07 23.91
CA ILE A 207 18.86 -7.11 24.07
C ILE A 207 19.24 -6.18 25.22
N SER A 208 19.76 -6.74 26.30
CA SER A 208 20.46 -5.96 27.34
C SER A 208 21.95 -5.91 27.03
N TYR A 209 22.57 -4.75 27.23
CA TYR A 209 23.98 -4.54 26.93
C TYR A 209 24.63 -3.56 27.90
N TRP A 210 25.97 -3.62 27.95
CA TRP A 210 26.79 -2.74 28.79
C TRP A 210 27.71 -1.87 27.93
N GLY A 211 27.69 -0.56 28.19
CA GLY A 211 28.56 0.42 27.54
C GLY A 211 28.03 1.00 26.22
N GLU A 212 28.30 2.28 25.99
CA GLU A 212 27.76 3.04 24.84
C GLU A 212 28.31 2.55 23.49
N GLN A 213 29.58 2.15 23.43
CA GLN A 213 30.20 1.63 22.20
C GLN A 213 29.54 0.33 21.71
N ILE A 214 29.09 -0.52 22.64
CA ILE A 214 28.35 -1.74 22.31
C ILE A 214 26.96 -1.37 21.80
N GLY A 215 26.28 -0.40 22.44
CA GLY A 215 25.00 0.13 21.96
C GLY A 215 25.04 0.64 20.53
N GLN A 216 26.09 1.40 20.15
CA GLN A 216 26.27 1.87 18.77
C GLN A 216 26.46 0.72 17.77
N LYS A 217 27.18 -0.34 18.15
CA LYS A 217 27.33 -1.54 17.31
C LYS A 217 25.99 -2.27 17.14
N ILE A 218 25.24 -2.44 18.23
CA ILE A 218 23.92 -3.08 18.21
C ILE A 218 22.99 -2.30 17.27
N ARG A 219 22.91 -0.97 17.41
CA ARG A 219 22.08 -0.12 16.53
C ARG A 219 22.46 -0.29 15.05
N LYS A 220 23.76 -0.21 14.72
CA LYS A 220 24.23 -0.44 13.35
C LYS A 220 23.85 -1.82 12.81
N ILE A 221 23.98 -2.86 13.64
CA ILE A 221 23.61 -4.23 13.26
C ILE A 221 22.09 -4.33 13.05
N THR A 222 21.26 -3.81 13.96
CA THR A 222 19.81 -3.82 13.81
C THR A 222 19.34 -3.04 12.59
N ASP A 223 19.99 -1.91 12.28
CA ASP A 223 19.71 -1.11 11.09
C ASP A 223 20.07 -1.87 9.80
N CYS A 224 21.21 -2.58 9.78
CA CYS A 224 21.62 -3.42 8.64
C CYS A 224 20.68 -4.60 8.37
N PHE A 225 20.02 -5.14 9.40
CA PHE A 225 19.06 -6.23 9.26
C PHE A 225 17.62 -5.74 9.04
N HIS A 226 17.42 -4.40 8.97
CA HIS A 226 16.12 -3.76 8.86
C HIS A 226 15.15 -4.16 9.98
N CYS A 227 15.66 -4.27 11.21
CA CYS A 227 14.83 -4.53 12.38
C CYS A 227 14.01 -3.29 12.77
N HIS A 228 12.79 -3.52 13.24
CA HIS A 228 11.98 -2.45 13.85
C HIS A 228 12.37 -2.29 15.31
N VAL A 229 13.11 -1.23 15.65
CA VAL A 229 13.57 -0.95 17.02
C VAL A 229 12.64 0.04 17.70
N PHE A 230 12.23 -0.27 18.93
CA PHE A 230 11.32 0.54 19.72
C PHE A 230 11.96 0.98 21.05
N PRO A 231 11.54 2.13 21.62
CA PRO A 231 12.02 2.56 22.93
C PRO A 231 11.56 1.60 24.02
N PHE A 232 12.48 1.14 24.85
CA PHE A 232 12.18 0.23 25.96
C PHE A 232 11.94 1.01 27.27
N LEU A 233 10.79 0.78 27.92
CA LEU A 233 10.45 1.38 29.21
C LEU A 233 10.80 0.43 30.36
N GLN A 234 11.74 0.85 31.21
CA GLN A 234 12.20 0.07 32.37
C GLN A 234 11.16 0.01 33.50
N GLN A 235 10.42 1.11 33.73
CA GLN A 235 9.37 1.15 34.76
C GLN A 235 8.12 0.39 34.30
N GLU A 236 7.62 -0.50 35.15
CA GLU A 236 6.46 -1.35 34.85
C GLU A 236 5.17 -0.55 34.69
N GLU A 237 4.91 0.42 35.57
CA GLU A 237 3.73 1.29 35.47
C GLU A 237 3.72 2.11 34.17
N ALA A 238 4.87 2.68 33.80
CA ALA A 238 5.01 3.43 32.55
C ALA A 238 4.82 2.53 31.33
N ARG A 239 5.28 1.27 31.40
CA ARG A 239 5.10 0.27 30.35
C ARG A 239 3.64 -0.14 30.20
N LEU A 240 2.93 -0.39 31.31
CA LEU A 240 1.51 -0.72 31.30
C LEU A 240 0.68 0.45 30.76
N GLY A 241 0.98 1.69 31.17
CA GLY A 241 0.34 2.88 30.62
C GLY A 241 0.58 3.04 29.12
N ALA A 242 1.83 2.85 28.66
CA ALA A 242 2.15 2.88 27.24
C ALA A 242 1.45 1.76 26.45
N LEU A 243 1.37 0.55 27.00
CA LEU A 243 0.64 -0.56 26.39
C LEU A 243 -0.85 -0.26 26.23
N GLN A 244 -1.50 0.28 27.26
CA GLN A 244 -2.90 0.70 27.18
C GLN A 244 -3.11 1.78 26.13
N GLN A 245 -2.23 2.78 26.08
CA GLN A 245 -2.27 3.84 25.08
C GLN A 245 -2.11 3.28 23.65
N LEU A 246 -1.15 2.37 23.42
CA LEU A 246 -0.95 1.75 22.10
C LEU A 246 -2.14 0.87 21.70
N GLN A 247 -2.76 0.18 22.64
CA GLN A 247 -3.97 -0.60 22.40
C GLN A 247 -5.13 0.29 22.00
N GLN A 248 -5.34 1.41 22.71
CA GLN A 248 -6.35 2.39 22.36
C GLN A 248 -6.10 2.97 20.96
N GLN A 249 -4.88 3.43 20.67
CA GLN A 249 -4.52 3.95 19.34
C GLN A 249 -4.71 2.89 18.24
N SER A 250 -4.40 1.63 18.53
CA SER A 250 -4.62 0.54 17.59
C SER A 250 -6.11 0.30 17.31
N GLN A 251 -6.98 0.41 18.32
CA GLN A 251 -8.43 0.29 18.15
C GLN A 251 -8.99 1.47 17.34
N GLU A 252 -8.59 2.70 17.67
CA GLU A 252 -8.99 3.90 16.94
C GLU A 252 -8.59 3.82 15.46
N LEU A 253 -7.35 3.37 15.15
CA LEU A 253 -6.92 3.17 13.77
C LEU A 253 -7.68 2.05 13.05
N GLN A 254 -8.06 0.98 13.74
CA GLN A 254 -8.89 -0.09 13.16
C GLN A 254 -10.28 0.43 12.79
N GLU A 255 -10.89 1.28 13.63
CA GLU A 255 -12.16 1.93 13.32
C GLU A 255 -12.04 2.84 12.09
N VAL A 256 -11.01 3.69 12.04
CA VAL A 256 -10.74 4.57 10.89
C VAL A 256 -10.47 3.77 9.62
N LEU A 257 -9.75 2.65 9.72
CA LEU A 257 -9.50 1.75 8.60
C LEU A 257 -10.80 1.11 8.10
N GLY A 258 -11.68 0.71 9.01
CA GLY A 258 -13.03 0.23 8.68
C GLY A 258 -13.87 1.28 7.94
N GLU A 259 -13.86 2.54 8.40
CA GLU A 259 -14.52 3.63 7.67
C GLU A 259 -13.91 3.87 6.28
N THR A 260 -12.58 3.80 6.19
CA THR A 260 -11.84 3.95 4.93
C THR A 260 -12.20 2.84 3.93
N GLU A 261 -12.38 1.61 4.41
CA GLU A 261 -12.82 0.47 3.58
C GLU A 261 -14.27 0.59 3.12
N ARG A 262 -15.16 1.11 3.97
CA ARG A 262 -16.53 1.44 3.56
C ARG A 262 -16.55 2.53 2.50
N PHE A 263 -15.77 3.59 2.68
CA PHE A 263 -15.65 4.66 1.71
C PHE A 263 -15.07 4.16 0.37
N LEU A 264 -14.02 3.34 0.42
CA LEU A 264 -13.46 2.68 -0.77
C LEU A 264 -14.54 1.87 -1.50
N SER A 265 -15.35 1.09 -0.78
CA SER A 265 -16.43 0.29 -1.35
C SER A 265 -17.50 1.15 -2.03
N GLN A 266 -17.82 2.32 -1.45
CA GLN A 266 -18.75 3.29 -2.06
C GLN A 266 -18.19 3.89 -3.35
N VAL A 267 -16.91 4.28 -3.35
CA VAL A 267 -16.23 4.82 -4.55
C VAL A 267 -16.16 3.76 -5.65
N LEU A 268 -15.80 2.52 -5.31
CA LEU A 268 -15.82 1.39 -6.24
C LEU A 268 -17.23 1.13 -6.80
N GLY A 269 -18.27 1.27 -5.98
CA GLY A 269 -19.66 1.19 -6.41
C GLY A 269 -20.02 2.24 -7.47
N ARG A 270 -19.54 3.48 -7.31
CA ARG A 270 -19.72 4.55 -8.33
C ARG A 270 -18.94 4.24 -9.61
N VAL A 271 -17.73 3.71 -9.49
CA VAL A 271 -16.91 3.28 -10.63
C VAL A 271 -17.58 2.16 -11.41
N LEU A 272 -18.20 1.18 -10.74
CA LEU A 272 -18.97 0.10 -11.38
C LEU A 272 -20.18 0.61 -12.19
N GLN A 273 -20.76 1.75 -11.80
CA GLN A 273 -21.87 2.37 -12.53
C GLN A 273 -21.38 3.20 -13.73
N LEU A 274 -20.25 3.90 -13.59
CA LEU A 274 -19.70 4.80 -14.62
C LEU A 274 -18.97 4.05 -15.75
N LEU A 275 -18.17 3.03 -15.40
CA LEU A 275 -17.27 2.37 -16.36
C LEU A 275 -17.99 1.70 -17.54
N PRO A 276 -19.01 0.83 -17.35
CA PRO A 276 -19.63 0.11 -18.46
C PRO A 276 -20.20 1.02 -19.55
N PRO A 277 -21.02 2.05 -19.23
CA PRO A 277 -21.50 2.97 -20.26
C PRO A 277 -20.40 3.90 -20.78
N GLY A 278 -19.52 4.39 -19.89
CA GLY A 278 -18.44 5.30 -20.24
C GLY A 278 -17.48 4.73 -21.28
N GLN A 279 -17.06 3.46 -21.12
CA GLN A 279 -16.17 2.79 -22.07
C GLN A 279 -16.77 2.73 -23.49
N VAL A 280 -18.04 2.33 -23.61
CA VAL A 280 -18.71 2.23 -24.92
C VAL A 280 -18.89 3.62 -25.54
N GLN A 281 -19.29 4.60 -24.74
CA GLN A 281 -19.52 5.97 -25.19
C GLN A 281 -18.24 6.64 -25.70
N VAL A 282 -17.13 6.51 -24.95
CA VAL A 282 -15.83 7.06 -25.33
C VAL A 282 -15.27 6.34 -26.55
N HIS A 283 -15.40 5.02 -26.63
CA HIS A 283 -14.94 4.27 -27.81
C HIS A 283 -15.70 4.68 -29.08
N LYS A 284 -17.02 4.85 -28.98
CA LYS A 284 -17.84 5.37 -30.10
C LYS A 284 -17.45 6.80 -30.47
N MET A 285 -17.23 7.67 -29.49
CA MET A 285 -16.82 9.04 -29.75
C MET A 285 -15.45 9.12 -30.43
N LYS A 286 -14.47 8.35 -29.95
CA LYS A 286 -13.16 8.21 -30.58
C LYS A 286 -13.30 7.77 -32.04
N ALA A 287 -14.15 6.78 -32.32
CA ALA A 287 -14.43 6.33 -33.68
C ALA A 287 -15.04 7.44 -34.55
N VAL A 288 -15.96 8.25 -34.00
CA VAL A 288 -16.49 9.44 -34.69
C VAL A 288 -15.35 10.39 -35.02
N TYR A 289 -14.53 10.83 -34.05
CA TYR A 289 -13.41 11.74 -34.32
C TYR A 289 -12.40 11.20 -35.34
N LEU A 290 -12.12 9.90 -35.32
CA LEU A 290 -11.28 9.24 -36.31
C LEU A 290 -11.91 9.26 -37.72
N ALA A 291 -13.22 9.05 -37.83
CA ALA A 291 -13.95 9.15 -39.10
C ALA A 291 -13.98 10.59 -39.62
N LEU A 292 -14.27 11.58 -38.75
CA LEU A 292 -14.27 13.00 -39.12
C LEU A 292 -12.89 13.47 -39.59
N ASN A 293 -11.82 12.89 -39.03
CA ASN A 293 -10.44 13.14 -39.45
C ASN A 293 -10.10 12.61 -40.86
N GLN A 294 -10.98 11.81 -41.49
CA GLN A 294 -10.83 11.30 -42.86
C GLN A 294 -11.66 12.09 -43.90
N CYS A 295 -12.53 13.00 -43.48
CA CYS A 295 -13.37 13.79 -44.38
C CYS A 295 -12.60 14.94 -45.05
N SER A 296 -12.80 15.12 -46.36
CA SER A 296 -12.25 16.23 -47.15
C SER A 296 -13.19 17.43 -47.21
N VAL A 297 -12.63 18.62 -47.43
CA VAL A 297 -13.41 19.87 -47.54
C VAL A 297 -13.86 20.08 -48.98
N SER A 298 -15.12 20.50 -49.16
CA SER A 298 -15.57 21.13 -50.41
C SER A 298 -15.55 22.65 -50.17
N THR A 299 -14.68 23.38 -50.86
CA THR A 299 -14.66 24.86 -50.91
C THR A 299 -15.81 25.38 -51.75
#